data_AF-A0A1G5HEG5-F1
#
_entry.id   AF-A0A1G5HEG5-F1
#
_cell.length_a   1.000
_cell.length_b   1.000
_cell.length_c   1.000
_cell.angle_alpha   90.00
_cell.angle_beta   90.00
_cell.angle_gamma   90.00
#
_symmetry.space_group_name_H-M   'P 1'
#
loop_
_entity.id
_entity.type
_entity.pdbx_description
1 polymer ?
#
loop_
_entity_poly.entity_id
_entity_poly.type
_entity_poly.pdbx_seq_one_letter_code
_entity_poly.pdbx_strand_id
1 'polypeptide(L)'
;MYNNYLFNKDLELNNKSKQNLVLSAALFEESFDKTRNELEQQNIKWRDFPDIYSRDESFDMRMSAVEKGIKERINLLPLTKKFIKLSFPDFIYKKTPDGTYVFFKQVNEFIKLGIGFERVHHLGLGKAFTLCLNIEHTDEPLLGHIWSDNFFRLYGEKENWPPCYTYSVKDDLNSIFKSVNKILDKTLPIFENNLKMSFENYPKMASSYADLNQYEIELCNRVLYITKARTMES
;
A
#
# COMPACT_ATOMS: atom_id res chain seq x y z
N MET A 1 -6.65 -4.58 -9.32
CA MET A 1 -5.53 -5.39 -9.84
C MET A 1 -4.30 -4.98 -9.07
N TYR A 2 -3.86 -5.77 -8.09
CA TYR A 2 -2.61 -5.48 -7.38
C TYR A 2 -1.45 -5.81 -8.32
N ASN A 3 -1.03 -4.81 -9.08
CA ASN A 3 0.14 -4.91 -9.93
C ASN A 3 1.37 -4.96 -9.02
N ASN A 4 1.80 -6.18 -8.70
CA ASN A 4 3.20 -6.43 -8.40
C ASN A 4 3.98 -5.98 -9.64
N TYR A 5 4.59 -4.81 -9.58
CA TYR A 5 5.53 -4.33 -10.60
C TYR A 5 6.77 -5.23 -10.59
N LEU A 6 6.64 -6.40 -11.22
CA LEU A 6 7.61 -7.49 -11.13
C LEU A 6 8.21 -7.92 -12.48
N PHE A 7 7.91 -7.26 -13.61
CA PHE A 7 8.14 -7.94 -14.90
C PHE A 7 8.67 -7.15 -16.09
N ASN A 8 9.47 -6.09 -15.92
CA ASN A 8 10.28 -5.62 -17.06
C ASN A 8 11.73 -5.26 -16.72
N LYS A 9 12.00 -4.65 -15.56
CA LYS A 9 13.39 -4.41 -15.10
C LYS A 9 14.01 -5.62 -14.42
N ASP A 10 13.21 -6.54 -13.92
CA ASP A 10 13.68 -7.70 -13.15
C ASP A 10 14.38 -8.76 -14.02
N LEU A 11 14.21 -8.71 -15.34
CA LEU A 11 14.89 -9.63 -16.27
C LEU A 11 16.40 -9.35 -16.34
N GLU A 12 16.82 -8.10 -16.18
CA GLU A 12 18.23 -7.66 -16.22
C GLU A 12 18.95 -7.87 -14.87
N LEU A 13 18.20 -8.15 -13.80
CA LEU A 13 18.76 -8.38 -12.49
C LEU A 13 19.51 -9.71 -12.42
N ASN A 14 20.70 -9.68 -11.82
CA ASN A 14 21.44 -10.88 -11.48
C ASN A 14 20.68 -11.71 -10.40
N ASN A 15 21.09 -12.97 -10.22
CA ASN A 15 20.40 -13.87 -9.28
C ASN A 15 20.37 -13.33 -7.84
N LYS A 16 21.42 -12.65 -7.40
CA LYS A 16 21.49 -12.05 -6.05
C LYS A 16 20.47 -10.93 -5.88
N SER A 17 20.33 -10.04 -6.86
CA SER A 17 19.34 -8.97 -6.84
C SER A 17 17.90 -9.51 -6.83
N LYS A 18 17.63 -10.55 -7.63
CA LYS A 18 16.32 -11.24 -7.63
C LYS A 18 16.00 -11.85 -6.26
N GLN A 19 17.00 -12.45 -5.62
CA GLN A 19 16.86 -12.98 -4.26
C GLN A 19 16.57 -11.89 -3.23
N ASN A 20 17.30 -10.77 -3.29
CA ASN A 20 17.07 -9.62 -2.41
C ASN A 20 15.67 -9.04 -2.57
N LEU A 21 15.14 -9.02 -3.80
CA LEU A 21 13.76 -8.63 -4.05
C LEU A 21 12.76 -9.57 -3.36
N VAL A 22 12.92 -10.89 -3.52
CA VAL A 22 12.06 -11.88 -2.85
C VAL A 22 12.12 -11.74 -1.33
N LEU A 23 13.32 -11.60 -0.76
CA LEU A 23 13.50 -11.38 0.67
C LEU A 23 12.81 -10.09 1.13
N SER A 24 12.98 -8.98 0.40
CA SER A 24 12.34 -7.71 0.75
C SER A 24 10.82 -7.79 0.73
N ALA A 25 10.25 -8.50 -0.25
CA ALA A 25 8.81 -8.75 -0.31
C ALA A 25 8.36 -9.59 0.88
N ALA A 26 9.17 -10.56 1.32
CA ALA A 26 8.85 -11.39 2.49
C ALA A 26 8.88 -10.61 3.80
N LEU A 27 9.86 -9.73 3.98
CA LEU A 27 9.92 -8.83 5.13
C LEU A 27 8.77 -7.82 5.13
N PHE A 28 8.36 -7.34 3.95
CA PHE A 28 7.19 -6.48 3.81
C PHE A 28 5.90 -7.20 4.21
N GLU A 29 5.68 -8.42 3.72
CA GLU A 29 4.52 -9.26 4.09
C GLU A 29 4.54 -9.64 5.59
N GLU A 30 5.71 -9.92 6.16
CA GLU A 30 5.87 -10.16 7.59
C GLU A 30 5.46 -8.93 8.41
N SER A 31 5.86 -7.73 7.96
CA SER A 31 5.49 -6.46 8.59
C SER A 31 3.97 -6.22 8.56
N PHE A 32 3.31 -6.63 7.46
CA PHE A 32 1.86 -6.66 7.34
C PHE A 32 1.21 -7.58 8.35
N ASP A 33 1.70 -8.81 8.49
CA ASP A 33 1.15 -9.78 9.43
C ASP A 33 1.31 -9.34 10.90
N LYS A 34 2.50 -8.86 11.29
CA LYS A 34 2.75 -8.33 12.64
C LYS A 34 1.80 -7.18 12.95
N THR A 35 1.68 -6.23 12.03
CA THR A 35 0.80 -5.07 12.18
C THR A 35 -0.67 -5.48 12.25
N ARG A 36 -1.11 -6.42 11.42
CA ARG A 36 -2.48 -6.96 11.49
C ARG A 36 -2.76 -7.57 12.84
N ASN A 37 -1.85 -8.41 13.35
CA ASN A 37 -2.03 -9.07 14.63
C ASN A 37 -2.13 -8.05 15.78
N GLU A 38 -1.33 -6.97 15.74
CA GLU A 38 -1.41 -5.90 16.74
C GLU A 38 -2.72 -5.10 16.66
N LEU A 39 -3.21 -4.81 15.45
CA LEU A 39 -4.51 -4.15 15.26
C LEU A 39 -5.68 -5.04 15.71
N GLU A 40 -5.60 -6.34 15.45
CA GLU A 40 -6.57 -7.35 15.88
C GLU A 40 -6.60 -7.48 17.41
N GLN A 41 -5.45 -7.49 18.08
CA GLN A 41 -5.35 -7.47 19.54
C GLN A 41 -5.97 -6.22 20.17
N GLN A 42 -5.90 -5.09 19.47
CA GLN A 42 -6.56 -3.85 19.87
C GLN A 42 -8.05 -3.81 19.47
N ASN A 43 -8.56 -4.86 18.82
CA ASN A 43 -9.92 -4.97 18.27
C ASN A 43 -10.28 -3.76 17.37
N ILE A 44 -9.33 -3.30 16.56
CA ILE A 44 -9.54 -2.17 15.64
C ILE A 44 -9.92 -2.73 14.28
N LYS A 45 -11.04 -2.26 13.76
CA LYS A 45 -11.56 -2.60 12.43
C LYS A 45 -11.54 -1.37 11.54
N TRP A 46 -11.39 -1.57 10.23
CA TRP A 46 -11.45 -0.44 9.30
C TRP A 46 -12.82 0.27 9.33
N ARG A 47 -13.90 -0.46 9.66
CA ARG A 47 -15.25 0.10 9.85
C ARG A 47 -15.39 1.02 11.06
N ASP A 48 -14.39 1.07 11.95
CA ASP A 48 -14.39 2.02 13.08
C ASP A 48 -14.09 3.45 12.61
N PHE A 49 -13.63 3.61 11.36
CA PHE A 49 -13.31 4.90 10.75
C PHE A 49 -14.42 5.33 9.78
N PRO A 50 -14.83 6.61 9.80
CA PRO A 50 -15.93 7.10 8.97
C PRO A 50 -15.57 7.13 7.48
N ASP A 51 -16.54 7.29 6.60
CA ASP A 51 -16.33 7.50 5.15
C ASP A 51 -15.56 6.39 4.41
N ILE A 52 -15.32 5.24 5.06
CA ILE A 52 -14.79 4.03 4.44
C ILE A 52 -15.97 3.11 4.15
N TYR A 53 -16.07 2.68 2.90
CA TYR A 53 -17.20 1.89 2.43
C TYR A 53 -16.71 0.60 1.79
N SER A 54 -17.55 -0.43 1.87
CA SER A 54 -17.39 -1.58 0.98
C SER A 54 -17.52 -1.12 -0.49
N ARG A 55 -17.14 -2.01 -1.40
CA ARG A 55 -17.26 -1.75 -2.84
C ARG A 55 -18.71 -1.42 -3.23
N ASP A 56 -19.66 -2.22 -2.77
CA ASP A 56 -21.07 -2.10 -3.16
C ASP A 56 -21.67 -0.82 -2.57
N GLU A 57 -21.37 -0.52 -1.30
CA GLU A 57 -21.76 0.74 -0.65
C GLU A 57 -21.21 1.96 -1.44
N SER A 58 -19.92 1.91 -1.82
CA SER A 58 -19.29 2.95 -2.65
C SER A 58 -19.94 3.11 -4.01
N PHE A 59 -20.30 2.00 -4.66
CA PHE A 59 -21.00 2.01 -5.93
C PHE A 59 -22.38 2.67 -5.82
N ASP A 60 -23.17 2.26 -4.85
CA ASP A 60 -24.52 2.77 -4.60
C ASP A 60 -24.52 4.27 -4.30
N MET A 61 -23.61 4.72 -3.44
CA MET A 61 -23.43 6.15 -3.15
C MET A 61 -23.14 6.95 -4.42
N ARG A 62 -22.26 6.42 -5.26
CA ARG A 62 -21.82 7.11 -6.45
C ARG A 62 -22.88 7.12 -7.54
N MET A 63 -23.64 6.03 -7.69
CA MET A 63 -24.83 5.97 -8.55
C MET A 63 -25.89 6.96 -8.09
N SER A 64 -26.20 7.03 -6.79
CA SER A 64 -27.12 8.03 -6.24
C SER A 64 -26.70 9.46 -6.58
N ALA A 65 -25.41 9.77 -6.53
CA ALA A 65 -24.89 11.07 -6.93
C ALA A 65 -25.02 11.35 -8.43
N VAL A 66 -24.85 10.34 -9.30
CA VAL A 66 -25.10 10.46 -10.75
C VAL A 66 -26.58 10.76 -11.00
N GLU A 67 -27.48 10.01 -10.38
CA GLU A 67 -28.94 10.15 -10.53
C GLU A 67 -29.43 11.52 -10.07
N LYS A 68 -28.84 12.06 -8.99
CA LYS A 68 -29.07 13.43 -8.52
C LYS A 68 -28.43 14.52 -9.40
N GLY A 69 -27.72 14.14 -10.47
CA GLY A 69 -27.11 15.08 -11.42
C GLY A 69 -25.84 15.76 -10.92
N ILE A 70 -25.16 15.23 -9.89
CA ILE A 70 -23.95 15.84 -9.33
C ILE A 70 -22.75 15.63 -10.28
N LYS A 71 -22.28 16.72 -10.90
CA LYS A 71 -21.26 16.69 -11.98
C LYS A 71 -19.97 17.47 -11.67
N GLU A 72 -19.69 17.78 -10.40
CA GLU A 72 -18.49 18.54 -10.05
C GLU A 72 -17.20 17.85 -10.53
N ARG A 73 -16.30 18.59 -11.19
CA ARG A 73 -15.00 18.06 -11.60
C ARG A 73 -13.97 18.30 -10.51
N ILE A 74 -13.39 17.22 -10.00
CA ILE A 74 -12.46 17.27 -8.87
C ILE A 74 -11.12 16.70 -9.30
N ASN A 75 -10.04 17.45 -9.10
CA ASN A 75 -8.69 16.95 -9.27
C ASN A 75 -8.14 16.47 -7.92
N LEU A 76 -8.04 15.15 -7.76
CA LEU A 76 -7.60 14.52 -6.52
C LEU A 76 -6.15 14.88 -6.16
N LEU A 77 -5.22 14.94 -7.13
CA LEU A 77 -3.79 15.05 -6.84
C LEU A 77 -3.39 16.31 -6.06
N PRO A 78 -3.78 17.54 -6.45
CA PRO A 78 -3.43 18.74 -5.68
C PRO A 78 -3.99 18.70 -4.25
N LEU A 79 -5.17 18.11 -4.07
CA LEU A 79 -5.84 18.02 -2.77
C LEU A 79 -5.13 16.99 -1.88
N THR A 80 -4.80 15.81 -2.41
CA THR A 80 -4.01 14.79 -1.71
C THR A 80 -2.62 15.31 -1.33
N LYS A 81 -1.94 16.04 -2.23
CA LYS A 81 -0.64 16.68 -1.92
C LYS A 81 -0.74 17.66 -0.76
N LYS A 82 -1.79 18.50 -0.74
CA LYS A 82 -2.03 19.44 0.35
C LYS A 82 -2.29 18.68 1.67
N PHE A 83 -3.12 17.63 1.62
CA PHE A 83 -3.42 16.79 2.78
C PHE A 83 -2.17 16.13 3.38
N ILE A 84 -1.38 15.42 2.56
CA ILE A 84 -0.16 14.74 3.01
C ILE A 84 0.85 15.74 3.54
N LYS A 85 1.07 16.87 2.85
CA LYS A 85 2.00 17.91 3.33
C LYS A 85 1.63 18.46 4.71
N LEU A 86 0.34 18.54 5.04
CA LEU A 86 -0.14 19.07 6.32
C LEU A 86 -0.13 18.02 7.43
N SER A 87 -0.48 16.77 7.13
CA SER A 87 -0.71 15.73 8.14
C SER A 87 0.51 14.82 8.33
N PHE A 88 1.27 14.58 7.26
CA PHE A 88 2.43 13.69 7.22
C PHE A 88 3.60 14.35 6.46
N PRO A 89 4.19 15.43 7.01
CA PRO A 89 5.14 16.29 6.29
C PRO A 89 6.43 15.59 5.83
N ASP A 90 6.78 14.47 6.46
CA ASP A 90 7.96 13.66 6.10
C ASP A 90 7.76 12.85 4.82
N PHE A 91 6.53 12.75 4.31
CA PHE A 91 6.20 12.00 3.10
C PHE A 91 6.25 12.89 1.87
N ILE A 92 7.17 12.57 0.95
CA ILE A 92 7.44 13.34 -0.26
C ILE A 92 6.78 12.66 -1.46
N TYR A 93 6.03 13.43 -2.25
CA TYR A 93 5.37 12.94 -3.45
C TYR A 93 6.39 12.45 -4.50
N LYS A 94 6.17 11.23 -5.00
CA LYS A 94 6.86 10.66 -6.15
C LYS A 94 5.82 10.28 -7.21
N LYS A 95 6.04 10.71 -8.45
CA LYS A 95 5.20 10.31 -9.58
C LYS A 95 5.52 8.86 -9.94
N THR A 96 4.52 7.98 -9.91
CA THR A 96 4.65 6.59 -10.38
C THR A 96 4.16 6.43 -11.82
N PRO A 97 4.61 5.39 -12.56
CA PRO A 97 4.25 5.18 -13.96
C PRO A 97 2.78 4.81 -14.20
N ASP A 98 2.11 4.12 -13.26
CA ASP A 98 0.69 3.74 -13.31
C ASP A 98 -0.29 4.91 -13.10
N GLY A 99 0.21 6.07 -12.67
CA GLY A 99 -0.64 7.20 -12.31
C GLY A 99 -1.22 7.13 -10.90
N THR A 100 -0.78 6.18 -10.07
CA THR A 100 -1.02 6.16 -8.63
C THR A 100 -0.34 7.35 -7.95
N TYR A 101 -0.96 7.91 -6.91
CA TYR A 101 -0.35 9.02 -6.16
C TYR A 101 0.35 8.48 -4.94
N VAL A 102 1.67 8.31 -5.02
CA VAL A 102 2.47 7.75 -3.93
C VAL A 102 3.35 8.82 -3.29
N PHE A 103 3.44 8.78 -1.96
CA PHE A 103 4.27 9.65 -1.15
C PHE A 103 5.17 8.78 -0.31
N PHE A 104 6.46 9.08 -0.25
CA PHE A 104 7.47 8.25 0.41
C PHE A 104 8.19 8.98 1.55
N LYS A 105 8.46 8.26 2.64
CA LYS A 105 9.28 8.66 3.78
C LYS A 105 10.42 7.67 3.97
N GLN A 106 11.63 8.14 4.25
CA GLN A 106 12.77 7.26 4.53
C GLN A 106 12.56 6.52 5.86
N VAL A 107 12.81 5.20 5.86
CA VAL A 107 12.66 4.35 7.04
C VAL A 107 14.02 3.97 7.61
N ASN A 108 14.93 3.48 6.76
CA ASN A 108 16.33 3.17 7.07
C ASN A 108 17.19 3.45 5.83
N GLU A 109 18.43 2.98 5.74
CA GLU A 109 19.31 3.24 4.57
C GLU A 109 18.92 2.45 3.29
N PHE A 110 18.09 1.41 3.41
CA PHE A 110 17.72 0.49 2.31
C PHE A 110 16.32 0.74 1.76
N ILE A 111 15.39 1.22 2.60
CA ILE A 111 13.98 1.33 2.21
C ILE A 111 13.31 2.64 2.63
N LYS A 112 12.36 3.06 1.81
CA LYS A 112 11.34 4.06 2.10
C LYS A 112 9.97 3.41 2.24
N LEU A 113 9.16 3.91 3.16
CA LEU A 113 7.74 3.59 3.30
C LEU A 113 6.93 4.54 2.42
N GLY A 114 6.02 4.00 1.61
CA GLY A 114 5.12 4.78 0.77
C GLY A 114 3.65 4.63 1.12
N ILE A 115 2.90 5.72 1.05
CA ILE A 115 1.42 5.74 1.11
C ILE A 115 0.92 6.10 -0.29
N GLY A 116 0.13 5.23 -0.88
CA GLY A 116 -0.46 5.44 -2.18
C GLY A 116 -1.98 5.66 -2.13
N PHE A 117 -2.45 6.53 -3.01
CA PHE A 117 -3.87 6.75 -3.27
C PHE A 117 -4.18 6.20 -4.66
N GLU A 118 -4.70 4.98 -4.68
CA GLU A 118 -5.04 4.27 -5.92
C GLU A 118 -6.46 4.62 -6.32
N ARG A 119 -6.64 5.15 -7.53
CA ARG A 119 -7.97 5.48 -8.04
C ARG A 119 -8.72 4.20 -8.39
N VAL A 120 -9.93 4.06 -7.86
CA VAL A 120 -10.82 2.96 -8.21
C VAL A 120 -11.59 3.37 -9.46
N HIS A 121 -11.09 2.93 -10.62
CA HIS A 121 -11.65 3.26 -11.94
C HIS A 121 -12.81 2.37 -12.38
N HIS A 122 -13.10 1.31 -11.63
CA HIS A 122 -14.09 0.32 -12.02
C HIS A 122 -15.50 0.93 -12.07
N LEU A 123 -16.27 0.53 -13.08
CA LEU A 123 -17.63 0.99 -13.40
C LEU A 123 -17.75 2.42 -13.95
N GLY A 124 -16.63 3.07 -14.32
CA GLY A 124 -16.66 4.37 -15.01
C GLY A 124 -17.03 5.55 -14.11
N LEU A 125 -17.06 5.34 -12.79
CA LEU A 125 -17.61 6.32 -11.85
C LEU A 125 -16.57 7.33 -11.32
N GLY A 126 -15.27 6.99 -11.39
CA GLY A 126 -14.12 7.91 -11.41
C GLY A 126 -13.86 8.78 -10.19
N LYS A 127 -14.69 8.71 -9.14
CA LYS A 127 -14.57 9.49 -7.90
C LYS A 127 -14.52 8.59 -6.66
N ALA A 128 -13.65 7.60 -6.73
CA ALA A 128 -13.33 6.75 -5.61
C ALA A 128 -11.83 6.45 -5.59
N PHE A 129 -11.28 6.24 -4.40
CA PHE A 129 -9.90 5.79 -4.25
C PHE A 129 -9.78 4.82 -3.07
N THR A 130 -8.77 3.96 -3.11
CA THR A 130 -8.33 3.13 -2.00
C THR A 130 -6.91 3.52 -1.58
N LEU A 131 -6.48 3.01 -0.43
CA LEU A 131 -5.15 3.23 0.10
C LEU A 131 -4.28 2.00 -0.14
N CYS A 132 -3.03 2.24 -0.49
CA CYS A 132 -2.01 1.19 -0.52
C CYS A 132 -0.79 1.59 0.30
N LEU A 133 -0.10 0.59 0.85
CA LEU A 133 1.23 0.74 1.43
C LEU A 133 2.26 0.25 0.44
N ASN A 134 3.41 0.90 0.45
CA ASN A 134 4.48 0.62 -0.47
C ASN A 134 5.81 0.55 0.28
N ILE A 135 6.75 -0.22 -0.24
CA ILE A 135 8.17 -0.03 0.06
C ILE A 135 8.92 0.30 -1.21
N GLU A 136 9.84 1.26 -1.16
CA GLU A 136 10.76 1.58 -2.24
C GLU A 136 12.20 1.34 -1.77
N HIS A 137 12.97 0.60 -2.56
CA HIS A 137 14.40 0.38 -2.32
C HIS A 137 15.23 1.63 -2.64
N THR A 138 16.20 1.93 -1.79
CA THR A 138 17.09 3.10 -1.93
C THR A 138 18.54 2.76 -2.22
N ASP A 139 18.88 1.49 -2.24
CA ASP A 139 20.22 0.97 -2.51
C ASP A 139 20.30 0.28 -3.88
N GLU A 140 21.47 0.39 -4.51
CA GLU A 140 21.78 -0.37 -5.71
C GLU A 140 21.98 -1.86 -5.36
N PRO A 141 21.54 -2.80 -6.20
CA PRO A 141 21.00 -2.63 -7.55
C PRO A 141 19.46 -2.51 -7.61
N LEU A 142 18.80 -2.40 -6.47
CA LEU A 142 17.33 -2.38 -6.38
C LEU A 142 16.75 -0.96 -6.38
N LEU A 143 17.57 0.06 -6.61
CA LEU A 143 17.19 1.45 -6.48
C LEU A 143 15.90 1.76 -7.26
N GLY A 144 14.87 2.20 -6.53
CA GLY A 144 13.59 2.59 -7.08
C GLY A 144 12.64 1.44 -7.41
N HIS A 145 12.99 0.19 -7.11
CA HIS A 145 12.04 -0.94 -7.12
C HIS A 145 11.00 -0.72 -6.01
N ILE A 146 9.72 -0.90 -6.36
CA ILE A 146 8.59 -0.64 -5.47
C ILE A 146 7.78 -1.91 -5.30
N TRP A 147 7.54 -2.31 -4.05
CA TRP A 147 6.48 -3.24 -3.69
C TRP A 147 5.27 -2.47 -3.19
N SER A 148 4.08 -2.92 -3.54
CA SER A 148 2.81 -2.27 -3.19
C SER A 148 1.80 -3.31 -2.75
N ASP A 149 1.05 -3.01 -1.69
CA ASP A 149 -0.09 -3.82 -1.29
C ASP A 149 -1.23 -2.99 -0.70
N ASN A 150 -2.42 -3.56 -0.69
CA ASN A 150 -3.62 -2.99 -0.14
C ASN A 150 -3.44 -2.63 1.34
N PHE A 151 -3.70 -1.38 1.71
CA PHE A 151 -3.67 -0.95 3.10
C PHE A 151 -4.67 -1.75 3.96
N PHE A 152 -5.85 -2.09 3.42
CA PHE A 152 -6.92 -2.75 4.18
C PHE A 152 -6.65 -4.22 4.54
N ARG A 153 -5.63 -4.86 3.95
CA ARG A 153 -5.16 -6.18 4.39
C ARG A 153 -4.69 -6.18 5.85
N LEU A 154 -4.24 -5.03 6.36
CA LEU A 154 -3.91 -4.84 7.77
C LEU A 154 -5.11 -5.05 8.71
N TYR A 155 -6.33 -5.01 8.18
CA TYR A 155 -7.57 -5.22 8.92
C TYR A 155 -8.22 -6.57 8.61
N GLY A 156 -7.46 -7.49 7.99
CA GLY A 156 -7.95 -8.83 7.65
C GLY A 156 -8.77 -8.89 6.36
N GLU A 157 -8.89 -7.81 5.61
CA GLU A 157 -9.57 -7.81 4.31
C GLU A 157 -8.77 -8.63 3.29
N LYS A 158 -9.35 -9.75 2.86
CA LYS A 158 -8.78 -10.68 1.87
C LYS A 158 -9.44 -10.53 0.51
N GLU A 159 -10.44 -9.68 0.38
CA GLU A 159 -11.20 -9.55 -0.85
C GLU A 159 -10.33 -8.97 -1.97
N ASN A 160 -10.58 -9.44 -3.20
CA ASN A 160 -9.97 -8.88 -4.42
C ASN A 160 -10.32 -7.39 -4.62
N TRP A 161 -11.27 -6.88 -3.85
CA TRP A 161 -11.82 -5.54 -3.94
C TRP A 161 -11.70 -4.83 -2.58
N PRO A 162 -10.73 -3.94 -2.41
CA PRO A 162 -10.51 -3.28 -1.14
C PRO A 162 -11.64 -2.31 -0.79
N PRO A 163 -11.90 -2.06 0.50
CA PRO A 163 -12.64 -0.89 0.95
C PRO A 163 -12.11 0.38 0.29
N CYS A 164 -13.00 1.34 0.03
CA CYS A 164 -12.65 2.57 -0.63
C CYS A 164 -13.42 3.78 -0.10
N TYR A 165 -12.87 4.95 -0.42
CA TYR A 165 -13.46 6.24 -0.15
C TYR A 165 -14.13 6.74 -1.43
N THR A 166 -15.39 7.16 -1.31
CA THR A 166 -16.18 7.67 -2.44
C THR A 166 -16.57 9.11 -2.19
N TYR A 167 -16.36 9.97 -3.19
CA TYR A 167 -16.65 11.39 -3.10
C TYR A 167 -17.44 11.86 -4.32
N SER A 168 -18.27 12.88 -4.15
CA SER A 168 -19.07 13.47 -5.23
C SER A 168 -18.78 14.95 -5.40
N VAL A 169 -18.53 15.65 -4.30
CA VAL A 169 -18.16 17.07 -4.25
C VAL A 169 -16.85 17.28 -3.50
N LYS A 170 -16.25 18.46 -3.62
CA LYS A 170 -14.98 18.78 -2.93
C LYS A 170 -15.09 18.74 -1.40
N ASP A 171 -16.26 19.05 -0.84
CA ASP A 171 -16.46 19.04 0.61
C ASP A 171 -16.43 17.61 1.20
N ASP A 172 -16.91 16.61 0.45
CA ASP A 172 -16.79 15.20 0.82
C ASP A 172 -15.32 14.82 1.03
N LEU A 173 -14.43 15.28 0.14
CA LEU A 173 -12.99 15.00 0.24
C LEU A 173 -12.37 15.55 1.52
N ASN A 174 -12.85 16.68 2.04
CA ASN A 174 -12.35 17.21 3.31
C ASN A 174 -12.74 16.30 4.49
N SER A 175 -13.94 15.72 4.49
CA SER A 175 -14.36 14.73 5.49
C SER A 175 -13.55 13.44 5.36
N ILE A 176 -13.45 12.92 4.13
CA ILE A 176 -12.67 11.75 3.80
C ILE A 176 -11.22 11.91 4.25
N PHE A 177 -10.57 13.05 4.00
CA PHE A 177 -9.20 13.27 4.45
C PHE A 177 -9.06 13.31 5.97
N LYS A 178 -10.08 13.78 6.70
CA LYS A 178 -10.08 13.65 8.17
C LYS A 178 -10.18 12.19 8.59
N SER A 179 -10.95 11.36 7.88
CA SER A 179 -11.01 9.93 8.14
C SER A 179 -9.72 9.20 7.80
N VAL A 180 -9.18 9.45 6.60
CA VAL A 180 -7.87 8.96 6.15
C VAL A 180 -6.80 9.33 7.17
N ASN A 181 -6.83 10.55 7.71
CA ASN A 181 -5.88 10.94 8.75
C ASN A 181 -6.00 10.05 9.98
N LYS A 182 -7.22 9.85 10.50
CA LYS A 182 -7.44 9.02 11.70
C LYS A 182 -6.93 7.59 11.54
N ILE A 183 -7.20 6.96 10.40
CA ILE A 183 -6.78 5.57 10.17
C ILE A 183 -5.27 5.50 9.95
N LEU A 184 -4.68 6.45 9.23
CA LEU A 184 -3.23 6.49 9.02
C LEU A 184 -2.47 6.83 10.31
N ASP A 185 -2.93 7.81 11.10
CA ASP A 185 -2.35 8.17 12.41
C ASP A 185 -2.33 6.98 13.37
N LYS A 186 -3.35 6.10 13.29
CA LYS A 186 -3.45 4.91 14.12
C LYS A 186 -2.55 3.77 13.62
N THR A 187 -2.48 3.57 12.30
CA THR A 187 -1.84 2.40 11.69
C THR A 187 -0.37 2.61 11.33
N LEU A 188 -0.02 3.77 10.77
CA LEU A 188 1.31 4.01 10.24
C LEU A 188 2.42 3.90 11.29
N PRO A 189 2.28 4.39 12.54
CA PRO A 189 3.34 4.23 13.53
C PRO A 189 3.63 2.76 13.84
N ILE A 190 2.59 1.92 13.92
CA ILE A 190 2.71 0.48 14.17
C ILE A 190 3.40 -0.18 12.96
N PHE A 191 2.91 0.11 11.77
CA PHE A 191 3.47 -0.45 10.53
C PHE A 191 4.92 -0.03 10.31
N GLU A 192 5.25 1.24 10.50
CA GLU A 192 6.61 1.76 10.38
C GLU A 192 7.57 1.08 11.38
N ASN A 193 7.12 0.83 12.62
CA ASN A 193 7.93 0.13 13.61
C ASN A 193 8.18 -1.33 13.21
N ASN A 194 7.13 -2.06 12.84
CA ASN A 194 7.26 -3.46 12.38
C ASN A 194 8.12 -3.58 11.13
N LEU A 195 7.99 -2.62 10.20
CA LEU A 195 8.82 -2.55 9.01
C LEU A 195 10.30 -2.31 9.35
N LYS A 196 10.59 -1.39 10.27
CA LYS A 196 11.97 -1.17 10.75
C LYS A 196 12.56 -2.43 11.35
N MET A 197 11.81 -3.10 12.23
CA MET A 197 12.26 -4.32 12.91
C MET A 197 12.50 -5.47 11.91
N SER A 198 11.58 -5.69 10.96
CA SER A 198 11.76 -6.74 9.95
C SER A 198 12.96 -6.45 9.02
N PHE A 199 13.28 -5.19 8.74
CA PHE A 199 14.43 -4.82 7.89
C PHE A 199 15.74 -4.57 8.65
N GLU A 200 15.79 -4.76 9.98
CA GLU A 200 16.98 -4.44 10.80
C GLU A 200 18.25 -5.19 10.36
N ASN A 201 18.09 -6.43 9.86
CA ASN A 201 19.21 -7.29 9.43
C ASN A 201 19.34 -7.42 7.89
N TYR A 202 18.54 -6.66 7.12
CA TYR A 202 18.38 -6.83 5.67
C TYR A 202 19.69 -6.85 4.85
N PRO A 203 20.73 -6.03 5.10
CA PRO A 203 21.94 -6.13 4.29
C PRO A 203 22.78 -7.40 4.58
N LYS A 204 22.71 -7.95 5.81
CA LYS A 204 23.44 -9.17 6.18
C LYS A 204 22.77 -10.42 5.60
N MET A 205 21.44 -10.44 5.57
CA MET A 205 20.66 -11.51 4.95
C MET A 205 20.82 -11.52 3.43
N ALA A 206 21.00 -10.33 2.83
CA ALA A 206 21.20 -10.14 1.40
C ALA A 206 22.60 -10.51 0.87
N SER A 207 23.60 -10.79 1.73
CA SER A 207 24.98 -11.03 1.28
C SER A 207 25.21 -12.38 0.59
N SER A 208 24.48 -13.44 0.96
CA SER A 208 24.60 -14.80 0.39
C SER A 208 23.34 -15.62 0.68
N TYR A 209 22.74 -16.23 -0.34
CA TYR A 209 21.59 -17.13 -0.15
C TYR A 209 21.94 -18.41 0.62
N ALA A 210 23.22 -18.80 0.59
CA ALA A 210 23.73 -19.91 1.39
C ALA A 210 23.82 -19.56 2.89
N ASP A 211 23.74 -18.27 3.21
CA ASP A 211 23.80 -17.76 4.58
C ASP A 211 22.39 -17.49 5.12
N LEU A 212 21.34 -17.67 4.30
CA LEU A 212 19.97 -17.57 4.77
C LEU A 212 19.69 -18.70 5.76
N ASN A 213 19.16 -18.35 6.92
CA ASN A 213 18.69 -19.35 7.85
C ASN A 213 17.37 -19.96 7.36
N GLN A 214 16.98 -21.07 7.98
CA GLN A 214 15.77 -21.82 7.62
C GLN A 214 14.50 -20.95 7.64
N TYR A 215 14.42 -19.99 8.57
CA TYR A 215 13.29 -19.08 8.69
C TYR A 215 13.18 -18.11 7.51
N GLU A 216 14.31 -17.59 7.01
CA GLU A 216 14.35 -16.70 5.85
C GLU A 216 13.99 -17.44 4.56
N ILE A 217 14.39 -18.70 4.42
CA ILE A 217 13.99 -19.55 3.30
C ILE A 217 12.48 -19.77 3.31
N GLU A 218 11.89 -20.04 4.48
CA GLU A 218 10.44 -20.21 4.65
C GLU A 218 9.67 -18.92 4.29
N LEU A 219 10.18 -17.76 4.72
CA LEU A 219 9.65 -16.45 4.36
C LEU A 219 9.63 -16.22 2.84
N CYS A 220 10.76 -16.47 2.16
CA CYS A 220 10.87 -16.34 0.71
C CYS A 220 9.91 -17.29 -0.03
N ASN A 221 9.82 -18.54 0.40
CA ASN A 221 8.91 -19.54 -0.18
C ASN A 221 7.43 -19.13 -0.03
N ARG A 222 7.07 -18.56 1.12
CA ARG A 222 5.73 -18.06 1.37
C ARG A 222 5.34 -16.94 0.41
N VAL A 223 6.22 -15.98 0.15
CA VAL A 223 5.94 -14.92 -0.82
C VAL A 223 5.83 -15.47 -2.23
N LEU A 224 6.75 -16.34 -2.66
CA LEU A 224 6.65 -16.96 -3.98
C LEU A 224 5.32 -17.69 -4.17
N TYR A 225 4.83 -18.37 -3.14
CA TYR A 225 3.51 -18.99 -3.13
C TYR A 225 2.37 -17.97 -3.25
N ILE A 226 2.39 -16.90 -2.44
CA ILE A 226 1.39 -15.83 -2.47
C ILE A 226 1.37 -15.12 -3.83
N THR A 227 2.54 -14.76 -4.37
CA THR A 227 2.68 -14.11 -5.68
C THR A 227 2.13 -15.01 -6.78
N LYS A 228 2.43 -16.32 -6.75
CA LYS A 228 1.92 -17.29 -7.71
C LYS A 228 0.41 -17.45 -7.63
N ALA A 229 -0.15 -17.56 -6.43
CA ALA A 229 -1.60 -17.63 -6.22
C ALA A 229 -2.31 -16.39 -6.81
N ARG A 230 -1.78 -15.19 -6.54
CA ARG A 230 -2.34 -13.93 -7.07
C ARG A 230 -2.29 -13.82 -8.59
N THR A 231 -1.27 -14.37 -9.24
CA THR A 231 -1.18 -14.37 -10.73
C THR A 231 -2.11 -15.37 -11.40
N MET A 232 -2.63 -16.38 -10.69
CA MET A 232 -3.56 -17.37 -11.25
C MET A 232 -5.03 -16.97 -11.12
N GLU A 233 -5.33 -15.98 -10.27
CA GLU A 233 -6.68 -15.45 -10.02
C GLU A 233 -7.02 -14.17 -10.82
N SER A 234 -6.06 -13.66 -11.61
CA SER A 234 -6.20 -12.49 -12.51
C SER A 234 -6.43 -12.89 -13.95
#